data_AF-A0A4U9D2X7-F1
#
_entry.id   AF-A0A4U9D2X7-F1
#
_cell.length_a   1.000
_cell.length_b   1.000
_cell.length_c   1.000
_cell.angle_alpha   90.00
_cell.angle_beta   90.00
_cell.angle_gamma   90.00
#
_symmetry.space_group_name_H-M   'P 1'
#
loop_
_entity.id
_entity.type
_entity.pdbx_description
1 polymer ?
#
loop_
_entity_poly.entity_id
_entity_poly.type
_entity_poly.pdbx_seq_one_letter_code
_entity_poly.pdbx_strand_id
1 'polypeptide(L)'
;MQVLSDVILLRSWSNQTIDGDVSTCVSVAEDSQAWPLVTSTNDNCLGSDCPLYKECFVVKARKKAMDADVVVVNHHLFLADMVVKESGFAELIPEAEVMIFDEAHQLPDIASQYFGQSLSSRQLQDLAKDITIAYRTELKRYPAAAKMRRSPGPERAGFSPAAR
;
A
#
# COMPACT_ATOMS: atom_id res chain seq x y z
N MET A 1 16.30 21.23 -8.76
CA MET A 1 15.72 22.45 -9.36
C MET A 1 14.48 22.15 -10.22
N GLN A 2 14.41 21.02 -10.92
CA GLN A 2 13.28 20.66 -11.78
C GLN A 2 11.94 20.44 -11.04
N VAL A 3 11.94 19.67 -9.95
CA VAL A 3 10.72 19.39 -9.15
C VAL A 3 10.02 20.66 -8.66
N LEU A 4 10.78 21.70 -8.25
CA LEU A 4 10.19 22.96 -7.80
C LEU A 4 9.47 23.69 -8.94
N SER A 5 10.04 23.65 -10.15
CA SER A 5 9.41 24.22 -11.34
C SER A 5 8.11 23.48 -11.69
N ASP A 6 8.15 22.15 -11.64
CA ASP A 6 6.98 21.30 -11.93
C ASP A 6 5.86 21.56 -10.92
N VAL A 7 6.17 21.70 -9.63
CA VAL A 7 5.19 22.03 -8.58
C VAL A 7 4.53 23.39 -8.84
N ILE A 8 5.26 24.39 -9.36
CA ILE A 8 4.69 25.69 -9.72
C ILE A 8 3.71 25.55 -10.89
N LEU A 9 4.07 24.77 -11.90
CA LEU A 9 3.19 24.48 -13.04
C LEU A 9 1.93 23.72 -12.60
N LEU A 10 2.09 22.71 -11.75
CA LEU A 10 0.99 21.93 -11.17
C LEU A 10 0.04 22.80 -10.36
N ARG A 11 0.58 23.76 -9.58
CA ARG A 11 -0.26 24.72 -8.84
C ARG A 11 -1.08 25.58 -9.78
N SER A 12 -0.50 26.07 -10.88
CA SER A 12 -1.22 26.85 -11.88
C SER A 12 -2.33 26.02 -12.53
N TRP A 13 -2.02 24.79 -12.94
CA TRP A 13 -2.98 23.85 -13.53
C TRP A 13 -4.10 23.48 -12.55
N SER A 14 -3.80 23.29 -11.26
CA SER A 14 -4.79 22.94 -10.23
C SER A 14 -5.89 23.99 -10.05
N ASN A 15 -5.62 25.25 -10.41
CA ASN A 15 -6.62 26.32 -10.37
C ASN A 15 -7.52 26.36 -11.63
N GLN A 16 -7.16 25.62 -12.67
CA GLN A 16 -7.86 25.59 -13.97
C GLN A 16 -8.58 24.27 -14.20
N THR A 17 -8.08 23.18 -13.62
CA THR A 17 -8.70 21.85 -13.74
C THR A 17 -10.07 21.80 -13.07
N ILE A 18 -10.99 21.05 -13.68
CA ILE A 18 -12.38 20.93 -13.24
C ILE A 18 -12.52 19.75 -12.28
N ASP A 19 -11.86 18.64 -12.59
CA ASP A 19 -12.00 17.34 -11.92
C ASP A 19 -10.70 16.85 -11.27
N GLY A 20 -9.57 17.53 -11.50
CA GLY A 20 -8.29 17.16 -10.93
C GLY A 20 -7.67 15.91 -11.58
N ASP A 21 -8.11 15.53 -12.77
CA ASP A 21 -7.53 14.40 -13.50
C ASP A 21 -6.14 14.76 -14.03
N VAL A 22 -5.13 14.10 -13.49
CA VAL A 22 -3.71 14.30 -13.83
C VAL A 22 -3.42 14.11 -15.32
N SER A 23 -4.19 13.27 -16.01
CA SER A 23 -4.01 13.01 -17.46
C SER A 23 -4.31 14.25 -18.32
N THR A 24 -5.05 15.22 -17.77
CA THR A 24 -5.33 16.49 -18.45
C THR A 24 -4.20 17.51 -18.31
N CYS A 25 -3.19 17.24 -17.48
CA CYS A 25 -2.07 18.13 -17.25
C CYS A 25 -0.96 17.91 -18.30
N VAL A 26 -0.97 18.69 -19.37
CA VAL A 26 0.04 18.59 -20.44
C VAL A 26 1.36 19.32 -20.08
N SER A 27 1.35 20.16 -19.05
CA SER A 27 2.49 21.04 -18.72
C SER A 27 3.62 20.36 -17.95
N VAL A 28 3.39 19.18 -17.39
CA VAL A 28 4.36 18.42 -16.60
C VAL A 28 4.42 17.00 -17.13
N ALA A 29 5.62 16.45 -17.26
CA ALA A 29 5.80 15.08 -17.73
C ALA A 29 5.18 14.07 -16.74
N GLU A 30 4.61 12.98 -17.25
CA GLU A 30 3.93 11.95 -16.44
C GLU A 30 4.88 11.25 -15.45
N ASP A 31 6.18 11.18 -15.77
CA ASP A 31 7.23 10.58 -14.93
C ASP A 31 7.87 11.56 -13.94
N SER A 32 7.36 12.79 -13.84
CA SER A 32 7.89 13.79 -12.92
C SER A 32 7.80 13.32 -11.46
N GLN A 33 8.89 13.52 -10.72
CA GLN A 33 8.96 13.28 -9.28
C GLN A 33 8.07 14.24 -8.46
N ALA A 34 7.44 15.24 -9.10
CA ALA A 34 6.49 16.12 -8.45
C ALA A 34 5.12 15.46 -8.19
N TRP A 35 4.70 14.49 -9.00
CA TRP A 35 3.36 13.88 -8.90
C TRP A 35 3.06 13.25 -7.54
N PRO A 36 3.96 12.43 -6.94
CA PRO A 36 3.72 11.85 -5.63
C PRO A 36 3.58 12.89 -4.49
N LEU A 37 4.03 14.13 -4.71
CA LEU A 37 3.96 15.20 -3.71
C LEU A 37 2.62 15.95 -3.73
N VAL A 38 1.87 15.87 -4.83
CA VAL A 38 0.63 16.65 -5.04
C VAL A 38 -0.61 15.77 -5.19
N THR A 39 -0.45 14.45 -5.30
CA THR A 39 -1.54 13.48 -5.47
C THR A 39 -2.00 12.93 -4.13
N SER A 40 -3.30 12.63 -4.03
CA SER A 40 -3.86 11.97 -2.86
C SER A 40 -3.71 10.46 -2.99
N THR A 41 -3.21 9.82 -1.93
CA THR A 41 -3.08 8.37 -1.78
C THR A 41 -3.81 7.92 -0.51
N ASN A 42 -3.98 6.62 -0.32
CA ASN A 42 -4.61 6.08 0.89
C ASN A 42 -3.84 6.48 2.17
N ASP A 43 -2.52 6.65 2.09
CA ASP A 43 -1.67 6.97 3.25
C ASP A 43 -1.64 8.46 3.61
N ASN A 44 -1.95 9.35 2.67
CA ASN A 44 -1.85 10.80 2.87
C ASN A 44 -3.22 11.51 2.95
N CYS A 45 -4.30 10.82 2.63
CA CYS A 45 -5.64 11.38 2.65
C CYS A 45 -6.20 11.43 4.08
N LEU A 46 -6.56 12.63 4.54
CA LEU A 46 -7.15 12.85 5.87
C LEU A 46 -8.66 12.55 5.93
N GLY A 47 -9.27 12.13 4.83
CA GLY A 47 -10.71 11.84 4.77
C GLY A 47 -11.56 13.04 5.21
N SER A 48 -12.55 12.79 6.07
CA SER A 48 -13.48 13.81 6.59
C SER A 48 -12.80 14.94 7.37
N ASP A 49 -11.62 14.70 7.93
CA ASP A 49 -10.87 15.70 8.71
C ASP A 49 -10.06 16.66 7.81
N CYS A 50 -10.11 16.46 6.49
CA CYS A 50 -9.43 17.33 5.54
C CYS A 50 -10.02 18.76 5.54
N PRO A 51 -9.22 19.81 5.77
CA PRO A 51 -9.71 21.20 5.74
C PRO A 51 -10.32 21.61 4.39
N LEU A 52 -9.84 20.99 3.31
CA LEU A 52 -10.28 21.25 1.93
C LEU A 52 -11.30 20.21 1.44
N TYR A 53 -11.94 19.46 2.34
CA TYR A 53 -12.85 18.36 1.98
C TYR A 53 -13.89 18.72 0.92
N LYS A 54 -14.50 19.90 1.01
CA LYS A 54 -15.53 20.37 0.06
C LYS A 54 -14.98 20.67 -1.33
N GLU A 55 -13.72 21.08 -1.42
CA GLU A 55 -13.07 21.46 -2.67
C GLU A 55 -12.25 20.31 -3.28
N CYS A 56 -11.97 19.28 -2.48
CA CYS A 56 -11.17 18.12 -2.85
C CYS A 56 -11.72 17.37 -4.07
N PHE A 57 -10.88 17.22 -5.10
CA PHE A 57 -11.19 16.49 -6.31
C PHE A 57 -11.53 15.02 -6.07
N VAL A 58 -10.79 14.34 -5.19
CA VAL A 58 -11.05 12.92 -4.86
C VAL A 58 -12.43 12.74 -4.23
N VAL A 59 -12.81 13.62 -3.29
CA VAL A 59 -14.13 13.57 -2.64
C VAL A 59 -15.24 13.86 -3.65
N LYS A 60 -15.07 14.85 -4.52
CA LYS A 60 -16.02 15.18 -5.59
C LYS A 60 -16.19 14.03 -6.58
N ALA A 61 -15.08 13.41 -7.00
CA ALA A 61 -15.09 12.25 -7.89
C ALA A 61 -15.81 11.06 -7.25
N ARG A 62 -15.52 10.77 -5.97
CA ARG A 62 -16.22 9.72 -5.22
C ARG A 62 -17.71 10.01 -5.12
N LYS A 63 -18.10 11.24 -4.79
CA LYS A 63 -19.52 11.63 -4.73
C LYS A 63 -20.20 11.46 -6.09
N LYS A 64 -19.55 11.90 -7.18
CA LYS A 64 -20.06 11.71 -8.54
C LYS A 64 -20.23 10.22 -8.88
N ALA A 65 -19.33 9.36 -8.42
CA ALA A 65 -19.46 7.91 -8.60
C ALA A 65 -20.62 7.32 -7.77
N MET A 66 -20.85 7.80 -6.54
CA MET A 66 -22.01 7.38 -5.73
C MET A 66 -23.34 7.79 -6.36
N ASP A 67 -23.38 8.95 -7.01
CA ASP A 67 -24.59 9.50 -7.64
C ASP A 67 -24.82 8.97 -9.07
N ALA A 68 -23.94 8.12 -9.60
CA ALA A 68 -24.01 7.62 -10.98
C ALA A 68 -24.82 6.33 -11.10
N ASP A 69 -25.63 6.21 -12.16
CA ASP A 69 -26.39 4.99 -12.45
C ASP A 69 -25.49 3.81 -12.87
N VAL A 70 -24.35 4.12 -13.50
CA VAL A 70 -23.38 3.13 -13.98
C VAL A 70 -21.97 3.62 -13.64
N VAL A 71 -21.21 2.76 -12.98
CA VAL A 71 -19.81 3.02 -12.60
C VAL A 71 -18.92 1.96 -13.21
N VAL A 72 -17.88 2.41 -13.93
CA VAL A 72 -16.86 1.53 -14.49
C VAL A 72 -15.59 1.67 -13.67
N VAL A 73 -15.10 0.56 -13.12
CA VAL A 73 -13.88 0.49 -12.32
C VAL A 73 -12.94 -0.58 -12.85
N ASN A 74 -11.67 -0.44 -12.52
CA ASN A 74 -10.69 -1.49 -12.76
C ASN A 74 -10.87 -2.65 -11.74
N HIS A 75 -10.64 -3.89 -12.16
CA HIS A 75 -10.68 -5.08 -11.29
C HIS A 75 -9.81 -4.96 -10.03
N HIS A 76 -8.64 -4.34 -10.15
CA HIS A 76 -7.74 -4.07 -9.01
C HIS A 76 -8.39 -3.15 -7.99
N LEU A 77 -9.07 -2.08 -8.44
CA LEU A 77 -9.75 -1.15 -7.55
C LEU A 77 -10.95 -1.82 -6.87
N PHE A 78 -11.71 -2.64 -7.61
CA PHE A 78 -12.81 -3.42 -7.07
C PHE A 78 -12.36 -4.37 -5.95
N LEU A 79 -11.32 -5.16 -6.20
CA LEU A 79 -10.80 -6.11 -5.20
C LEU A 79 -10.16 -5.39 -4.00
N ALA A 80 -9.48 -4.26 -4.23
CA ALA A 80 -8.95 -3.43 -3.15
C ALA A 80 -10.07 -2.87 -2.26
N ASP A 81 -11.16 -2.37 -2.84
CA ASP A 81 -12.33 -1.89 -2.10
C ASP A 81 -12.96 -3.02 -1.26
N MET A 82 -13.10 -4.23 -1.82
CA MET A 82 -13.61 -5.38 -1.07
C MET A 82 -12.77 -5.73 0.16
N VAL A 83 -11.43 -5.75 0.05
CA VAL A 83 -10.54 -6.02 1.19
C VAL A 83 -10.65 -4.93 2.25
N VAL A 84 -10.76 -3.66 1.83
CA VAL A 84 -10.88 -2.53 2.75
C VAL A 84 -12.24 -2.50 3.45
N LYS A 85 -13.32 -2.92 2.78
CA LYS A 85 -14.66 -3.06 3.38
C LYS A 85 -14.67 -3.99 4.58
N GLU A 86 -13.90 -5.08 4.55
CA GLU A 86 -13.76 -5.96 5.72
C GLU A 86 -13.09 -5.28 6.92
N SER A 87 -12.24 -4.27 6.67
CA SER A 87 -11.53 -3.50 7.71
C SER A 87 -12.30 -2.27 8.25
N GLY A 88 -13.44 -1.92 7.62
CA GLY A 88 -14.31 -0.82 8.05
C GLY A 88 -13.88 0.58 7.59
N PHE A 89 -12.98 0.69 6.62
CA PHE A 89 -12.59 1.98 6.03
C PHE A 89 -13.52 2.39 4.88
N ALA A 90 -13.67 3.70 4.68
CA ALA A 90 -14.70 4.31 3.83
C ALA A 90 -14.80 3.75 2.40
N GLU A 91 -16.02 3.30 2.08
CA GLU A 91 -16.45 2.75 0.79
C GLU A 91 -16.03 3.63 -0.40
N LEU A 92 -15.31 3.04 -1.36
CA LEU A 92 -14.87 3.70 -2.59
C LEU A 92 -15.89 3.54 -3.72
N ILE A 93 -16.56 2.38 -3.78
CA ILE A 93 -17.41 1.95 -4.89
C ILE A 93 -18.83 1.72 -4.34
N PRO A 94 -19.87 2.26 -5.00
CA PRO A 94 -21.24 2.15 -4.49
C PRO A 94 -21.71 0.69 -4.54
N GLU A 95 -22.61 0.31 -3.64
CA GLU A 95 -23.29 -0.98 -3.74
C GLU A 95 -24.11 -1.03 -5.03
N ALA A 96 -23.89 -2.06 -5.83
CA ALA A 96 -24.59 -2.28 -7.09
C ALA A 96 -25.38 -3.59 -7.02
N GLU A 97 -26.62 -3.57 -7.51
CA GLU A 97 -27.47 -4.77 -7.61
C GLU A 97 -26.95 -5.76 -8.66
N VAL A 98 -26.29 -5.23 -9.71
CA VAL A 98 -25.74 -6.01 -10.82
C VAL A 98 -24.30 -5.58 -11.05
N MET A 99 -23.40 -6.55 -11.11
CA MET A 99 -21.99 -6.35 -11.44
C MET A 99 -21.66 -7.11 -12.71
N ILE A 100 -21.00 -6.44 -13.65
CA ILE A 100 -20.55 -7.03 -14.91
C ILE A 100 -19.02 -7.03 -14.90
N PHE A 101 -18.45 -8.23 -14.98
CA PHE A 101 -17.00 -8.41 -15.07
C PHE A 101 -16.64 -8.66 -16.53
N ASP A 102 -15.95 -7.70 -17.13
CA ASP A 102 -15.31 -7.91 -18.42
C ASP A 102 -14.03 -8.74 -18.23
N GLU A 103 -13.72 -9.60 -19.20
CA GLU A 103 -12.54 -10.50 -19.10
C GLU A 103 -12.43 -11.26 -17.76
N ALA A 104 -13.57 -11.73 -17.23
CA ALA A 104 -13.71 -12.34 -15.91
C ALA A 104 -12.75 -13.52 -15.65
N HIS A 105 -12.16 -14.10 -16.70
CA HIS A 105 -11.12 -15.11 -16.60
C HIS A 105 -9.86 -14.64 -15.85
N GLN A 106 -9.56 -13.33 -15.83
CA GLN A 106 -8.41 -12.76 -15.09
C GLN A 106 -8.71 -12.54 -13.60
N LEU A 107 -9.99 -12.50 -13.23
CA LEU A 107 -10.42 -12.14 -11.87
C LEU A 107 -9.82 -13.05 -10.78
N PRO A 108 -9.75 -14.39 -10.93
CA PRO A 108 -9.17 -15.27 -9.91
C PRO A 108 -7.69 -14.99 -9.63
N ASP A 109 -6.92 -14.69 -10.67
CA ASP A 109 -5.49 -14.41 -10.55
C ASP A 109 -5.25 -13.11 -9.80
N ILE A 110 -6.03 -12.06 -10.13
CA ILE A 110 -5.95 -10.77 -9.43
C ILE A 110 -6.44 -10.93 -7.98
N ALA A 111 -7.55 -11.63 -7.76
CA ALA A 111 -8.09 -11.87 -6.42
C ALA A 111 -7.09 -12.60 -5.52
N SER A 112 -6.34 -13.56 -6.08
CA SER A 112 -5.29 -14.28 -5.34
C SER A 112 -4.16 -13.37 -4.86
N GLN A 113 -3.93 -12.22 -5.51
CA GLN A 113 -2.93 -11.24 -5.07
C GLN A 113 -3.43 -10.37 -3.92
N TYR A 114 -4.73 -10.05 -3.88
CA TYR A 114 -5.32 -9.21 -2.84
C TYR A 114 -5.71 -9.98 -1.58
N PHE A 115 -6.31 -11.16 -1.74
CA PHE A 115 -6.75 -12.01 -0.62
C PHE A 115 -5.70 -13.05 -0.22
N GLY A 116 -4.73 -13.32 -1.08
CA GLY A 116 -3.63 -14.23 -0.77
C GLY A 116 -2.55 -13.56 0.08
N GLN A 117 -1.99 -14.32 1.00
CA GLN A 117 -0.78 -13.92 1.73
C GLN A 117 0.43 -14.57 1.07
N SER A 118 1.46 -13.79 0.77
CA SER A 118 2.73 -14.31 0.29
C SER A 118 3.78 -14.26 1.41
N LEU A 119 4.49 -15.38 1.59
CA LEU A 119 5.60 -15.49 2.52
C LEU A 119 6.86 -15.87 1.74
N SER A 120 7.85 -14.98 1.74
CA SER A 120 9.13 -15.19 1.08
C SER A 120 10.24 -15.48 2.08
N SER A 121 11.26 -16.22 1.63
CA SER A 121 12.47 -16.48 2.43
C SER A 121 13.16 -15.20 2.90
N ARG A 122 13.06 -14.11 2.12
CA ARG A 122 13.61 -12.81 2.48
C ARG A 122 12.88 -12.20 3.67
N GLN A 123 11.54 -12.20 3.66
CA GLN A 123 10.74 -11.72 4.80
C GLN A 123 11.07 -12.50 6.09
N LEU A 124 11.24 -13.82 6.00
CA LEU A 124 11.64 -14.64 7.14
C LEU A 124 13.04 -14.28 7.67
N GLN A 125 14.00 -14.04 6.78
CA GLN A 125 15.35 -13.65 7.16
C GLN A 125 15.40 -12.27 7.81
N ASP A 126 14.64 -11.31 7.28
CA ASP A 126 14.57 -9.96 7.83
C ASP A 126 13.88 -9.97 9.20
N LEU A 127 12.79 -10.73 9.37
CA LEU A 127 12.17 -10.97 10.67
C LEU A 127 13.15 -11.58 11.69
N ALA A 128 13.94 -12.58 11.29
CA ALA A 128 14.93 -13.19 12.18
C ALA A 128 16.02 -12.20 12.64
N LYS A 129 16.43 -11.28 11.76
CA LYS A 129 17.36 -10.20 12.11
C LYS A 129 16.70 -9.24 13.10
N ASP A 130 15.46 -8.83 12.85
CA ASP A 130 14.73 -7.91 13.72
C ASP A 130 14.53 -8.48 15.12
N ILE A 131 14.16 -9.77 15.23
CA ILE A 131 14.09 -10.49 16.51
C ILE A 131 15.45 -10.47 17.22
N THR A 132 16.54 -10.72 16.49
CA THR A 132 17.90 -10.71 17.07
C THR A 132 18.28 -9.31 17.58
N ILE A 133 17.91 -8.26 16.84
CA ILE A 133 18.17 -6.87 17.22
C ILE A 133 17.34 -6.47 18.45
N ALA A 134 16.04 -6.79 18.45
CA ALA A 134 15.15 -6.54 19.57
C ALA A 134 15.64 -7.25 20.84
N TYR A 135 15.97 -8.54 20.74
CA TYR A 135 16.50 -9.33 21.85
C TYR A 135 17.79 -8.74 22.44
N ARG A 136 18.74 -8.31 21.59
CA ARG A 136 19.97 -7.64 22.05
C ARG A 136 19.68 -6.30 22.75
N THR A 137 18.64 -5.60 22.32
CA THR A 137 18.26 -4.29 22.89
C THR A 137 17.59 -4.47 24.25
N GLU A 138 16.74 -5.49 24.41
CA GLU A 138 16.15 -5.82 25.72
C GLU A 138 17.18 -6.34 26.73
N LEU A 139 18.14 -7.16 26.30
CA LEU A 139 19.23 -7.60 27.19
C LEU A 139 20.11 -6.45 27.69
N LYS A 140 20.27 -5.38 26.90
CA LYS A 140 20.94 -4.16 27.36
C LYS A 140 20.12 -3.43 28.45
N ARG A 141 18.80 -3.57 28.47
CA ARG A 141 17.92 -3.00 29.52
C ARG A 141 17.92 -3.80 30.83
N TYR A 142 18.22 -5.11 30.80
CA TYR A 142 18.28 -5.97 31.99
C TYR A 142 19.61 -6.74 32.10
N PRO A 143 20.67 -6.13 32.68
CA PRO A 143 22.02 -6.72 32.71
C PRO A 143 22.14 -7.99 33.56
N ALA A 144 21.15 -8.30 34.42
CA ALA A 144 21.13 -9.50 35.25
C ALA A 144 20.87 -10.79 34.44
N ALA A 145 20.15 -10.73 33.31
CA ALA A 145 19.83 -11.89 32.48
C ALA A 145 21.00 -12.34 31.57
N ALA A 146 21.95 -11.43 31.28
CA ALA A 146 23.09 -11.70 30.40
C ALA A 146 24.14 -12.68 30.99
N LYS A 147 24.08 -12.96 32.30
CA LYS A 147 25.02 -13.85 32.99
C LYS A 147 24.72 -15.35 32.88
N MET A 148 23.55 -15.75 32.36
CA MET A 148 23.15 -17.17 32.29
C MET A 148 23.63 -17.90 31.02
N ARG A 149 24.62 -17.33 30.30
CA ARG A 149 25.14 -17.84 29.02
C ARG A 149 26.50 -18.50 29.15
N ARG A 150 26.65 -19.47 30.06
CA ARG A 150 27.78 -20.40 30.05
C ARG A 150 27.32 -21.82 30.38
N SER A 151 26.73 -22.48 29.39
CA SER A 151 26.74 -23.94 29.30
C SER A 151 27.13 -24.29 27.86
N PRO A 152 28.13 -25.17 27.65
CA PRO A 152 28.57 -25.52 26.30
C PRO A 152 27.49 -26.37 25.61
N GLY A 153 27.18 -26.04 24.36
CA GLY A 153 26.29 -26.86 23.52
C GLY A 153 26.90 -28.23 23.23
N PRO A 154 26.09 -29.23 22.86
CA PRO A 154 26.56 -30.59 22.65
C PRO A 154 27.52 -30.65 21.46
N GLU A 155 28.59 -31.42 21.64
CA GLU A 155 29.63 -31.70 20.65
C GLU A 155 29.02 -32.20 19.33
N ARG A 156 29.56 -31.70 18.21
CA ARG A 156 29.24 -32.17 16.87
C ARG A 156 29.63 -33.65 16.76
N ALA A 157 28.65 -34.55 16.82
CA ALA A 157 28.84 -35.93 16.39
C ALA A 157 29.18 -35.93 14.89
N GLY A 158 30.41 -36.32 14.57
CA GLY A 158 30.86 -36.48 13.20
C GLY A 158 30.05 -37.55 12.47
N PHE A 159 29.50 -37.18 11.32
CA PHE A 159 28.99 -38.14 10.35
C PHE A 159 30.19 -38.83 9.68
N SER A 160 30.39 -40.11 9.99
CA SER A 160 31.25 -41.01 9.22
C SER A 160 30.45 -41.56 8.04
N PRO A 161 30.89 -41.41 6.77
CA PRO A 161 30.26 -42.09 5.65
C PRO A 161 30.87 -43.49 5.52
N ALA A 162 30.09 -44.51 5.85
CA ALA A 162 30.42 -45.90 5.59
C ALA A 162 30.18 -46.26 4.11
N ALA A 163 31.23 -46.82 3.50
CA ALA A 163 31.25 -47.92 2.55
C ALA A 163 30.35 -47.89 1.29
N ARG A 164 30.99 -47.75 0.14
CA ARG A 164 30.90 -48.70 -0.99
C ARG A 164 32.29 -48.99 -1.53
#